data_AF-A0A8J6K2K7-F1
#
_entry.id   AF-A0A8J6K2K7-F1
#
_cell.length_a   1.000
_cell.length_b   1.000
_cell.length_c   1.000
_cell.angle_alpha   90.00
_cell.angle_beta   90.00
_cell.angle_gamma   90.00
#
_symmetry.space_group_name_H-M   'P 1'
#
loop_
_entity.id
_entity.type
_entity.pdbx_description
1 polymer ?
#
loop_
_entity_poly.entity_id
_entity_poly.type
_entity_poly.pdbx_seq_one_letter_code
_entity_poly.pdbx_strand_id
1 'polypeptide(L)'
;MDGFFLDIEFCSPHKECQPGYGVLQQGTPDSDTICGECPKGMFSNLTSSTASCQKQTNCKMLGRKVLYKGSSTRDAVCKEGSTLCEIDVTLCEEALFRFPAPPENWIMTLIERFSSTSLTFKQINKIQETYNAEEQPFYLFKLYKSQSKADDSFTPLIKDLKVCERRVFNLLGPLNLTSKNIMALMQSLPRKHVKPEDIEKTLKTCEGPKQLIKLLSLWRNKNKGNTLEVLKQLKMGQLTKVLRKRMKKLGEFLTGDAMYSLYQKIILEINGNQTQPVKLETLL
;
A
#
# COMPACT_ATOMS: atom_id res chain seq x y z
N MET A 1 -37.45 -35.12 -12.89
CA MET A 1 -36.27 -35.79 -12.30
C MET A 1 -35.24 -34.72 -12.05
N ASP A 2 -34.60 -34.72 -10.88
CA ASP A 2 -33.56 -33.72 -10.60
C ASP A 2 -32.34 -33.98 -11.48
N GLY A 3 -31.80 -32.92 -12.09
CA GLY A 3 -30.62 -32.99 -12.96
C GLY A 3 -30.88 -33.28 -14.44
N PHE A 4 -32.14 -33.32 -14.89
CA PHE A 4 -32.53 -33.54 -16.28
C PHE A 4 -33.58 -32.52 -16.73
N PHE A 5 -33.61 -32.21 -18.03
CA PHE A 5 -34.65 -31.42 -18.70
C PHE A 5 -35.24 -32.17 -19.90
N LEU A 6 -36.48 -31.83 -20.26
CA LEU A 6 -37.16 -32.37 -21.42
C LEU A 6 -36.64 -31.67 -22.69
N ASP A 7 -35.93 -32.42 -23.52
CA ASP A 7 -35.50 -32.00 -24.85
C ASP A 7 -36.32 -32.78 -25.89
N ILE A 8 -37.36 -32.12 -26.41
CA ILE A 8 -38.34 -32.65 -27.37
C ILE A 8 -39.13 -33.85 -26.81
N GLU A 9 -38.56 -35.06 -26.84
CA GLU A 9 -39.18 -36.31 -26.36
C GLU A 9 -38.26 -37.10 -25.41
N PHE A 10 -37.05 -36.59 -25.11
CA PHE A 10 -36.06 -37.27 -24.26
C PHE A 10 -35.73 -36.45 -23.02
N CYS A 11 -35.45 -37.15 -21.91
CA CYS A 11 -34.86 -36.53 -20.72
C CYS A 11 -33.34 -36.41 -20.91
N SER A 12 -32.89 -35.20 -21.25
CA SER A 12 -31.47 -34.89 -21.40
C SER A 12 -30.88 -34.40 -20.07
N PRO A 13 -29.64 -34.79 -19.71
CA PRO A 13 -29.00 -34.30 -18.50
C PRO A 13 -28.73 -32.80 -18.60
N HIS A 14 -28.83 -32.09 -17.47
CA HIS A 14 -28.48 -30.68 -17.42
C HIS A 14 -27.00 -30.46 -17.75
N LYS A 15 -26.73 -29.43 -18.55
CA LYS A 15 -25.37 -29.01 -18.90
C LYS A 15 -24.58 -28.60 -17.68
N GLU A 16 -23.35 -29.11 -17.60
CA GLU A 16 -22.41 -28.73 -16.56
C GLU A 16 -21.59 -27.51 -16.96
N CYS A 17 -21.49 -26.54 -16.05
CA CYS A 17 -20.62 -25.38 -16.20
C CYS A 17 -19.19 -25.77 -15.86
N GLN A 18 -18.26 -25.47 -16.76
CA GLN A 18 -16.84 -25.77 -16.60
C GLN A 18 -16.15 -24.78 -15.63
N PRO A 19 -14.97 -25.10 -15.08
CA PRO A 19 -14.20 -24.15 -14.29
C PRO A 19 -14.01 -22.82 -15.02
N GLY A 20 -14.18 -21.71 -14.30
CA GLY A 20 -14.26 -20.38 -14.91
C GLY A 20 -15.67 -19.90 -15.23
N TYR A 21 -16.63 -20.82 -15.27
CA TYR A 21 -18.05 -20.57 -15.51
C TYR A 21 -18.88 -21.07 -14.32
N GLY A 22 -19.97 -20.37 -14.04
CA GLY A 22 -20.93 -20.77 -13.01
C GLY A 22 -22.36 -20.69 -13.52
N VAL A 23 -23.27 -21.33 -12.79
CA VAL A 23 -24.70 -21.33 -13.10
C VAL A 23 -25.28 -19.92 -12.93
N LEU A 24 -25.83 -19.36 -14.01
CA LEU A 24 -26.62 -18.12 -14.00
C LEU A 24 -28.10 -18.41 -13.79
N GLN A 25 -28.59 -19.47 -14.45
CA GLN A 25 -29.95 -19.97 -14.31
C GLN A 25 -29.91 -21.47 -14.11
N GLN A 26 -30.50 -21.92 -13.02
CA GLN A 26 -30.59 -23.34 -12.70
C GLN A 26 -31.51 -24.03 -13.70
N GLY A 27 -31.09 -25.20 -14.18
CA GLY A 27 -31.92 -26.03 -15.02
C GLY A 27 -33.22 -26.43 -14.32
N THR A 28 -34.29 -26.50 -15.09
CA THR A 28 -35.62 -26.95 -14.64
C THR A 28 -35.99 -28.21 -15.43
N PRO A 29 -37.11 -28.88 -15.11
CA PRO A 29 -37.60 -29.97 -15.95
C PRO A 29 -37.87 -29.58 -17.40
N ASP A 30 -38.10 -28.30 -17.68
CA ASP A 30 -38.46 -27.80 -19.02
C ASP A 30 -37.33 -27.00 -19.69
N SER A 31 -36.22 -26.75 -19.00
CA SER A 31 -35.13 -25.92 -19.51
C SER A 31 -33.75 -26.36 -19.00
N ASP A 32 -32.75 -26.32 -19.87
CA ASP A 32 -31.38 -26.63 -19.50
C ASP A 32 -30.75 -25.54 -18.60
N THR A 33 -29.64 -25.89 -17.96
CA THR A 33 -28.81 -24.99 -17.16
C THR A 33 -28.07 -23.99 -18.04
N ILE A 34 -28.11 -22.72 -17.65
CA ILE A 34 -27.39 -21.65 -18.34
C ILE A 34 -26.12 -21.28 -17.57
N CYS A 35 -24.97 -21.43 -18.23
CA CYS A 35 -23.66 -21.08 -17.70
C CYS A 35 -23.21 -19.68 -18.14
N GLY A 36 -22.56 -18.95 -17.25
CA GLY A 36 -21.93 -17.66 -17.55
C GLY A 36 -20.52 -17.57 -16.97
N GLU A 37 -19.68 -16.73 -17.58
CA GLU A 37 -18.33 -16.46 -17.08
C GLU A 37 -18.38 -15.85 -15.68
N CYS A 38 -17.48 -16.31 -14.80
CA CYS A 38 -17.37 -15.71 -13.48
C CYS A 38 -16.87 -14.26 -13.58
N PRO A 39 -17.62 -13.29 -13.03
CA PRO A 39 -17.23 -11.89 -13.10
C PRO A 39 -15.98 -11.63 -12.25
N LYS A 40 -15.32 -10.48 -12.49
CA LYS A 40 -14.11 -10.09 -11.76
C LYS A 40 -14.33 -10.13 -10.24
N GLY A 41 -13.46 -10.85 -9.54
CA GLY A 41 -13.54 -11.06 -8.09
C GLY A 41 -14.34 -12.29 -7.67
N MET A 42 -14.80 -13.11 -8.63
CA MET A 42 -15.45 -14.39 -8.40
C MET A 42 -14.71 -15.51 -9.14
N PHE A 43 -14.94 -16.77 -8.73
CA PHE A 43 -14.32 -17.95 -9.34
C PHE A 43 -15.24 -19.18 -9.25
N SER A 44 -15.00 -20.16 -10.12
CA SER A 44 -15.57 -21.51 -10.07
C SER A 44 -14.46 -22.50 -10.41
N ASN A 45 -14.18 -23.43 -9.51
CA ASN A 45 -13.13 -24.46 -9.66
C ASN A 45 -13.69 -25.86 -9.91
N LEU A 46 -15.00 -25.99 -10.08
CA LEU A 46 -15.71 -27.25 -10.24
C LEU A 46 -16.40 -27.29 -11.61
N THR A 47 -16.58 -28.50 -12.12
CA THR A 47 -17.53 -28.77 -13.20
C THR A 47 -18.87 -29.15 -12.56
N SER A 48 -19.93 -28.36 -12.79
CA SER A 48 -21.22 -28.56 -12.10
C SER A 48 -22.39 -27.92 -12.85
N SER A 49 -23.54 -28.59 -12.85
CA SER A 49 -24.82 -28.07 -13.35
C SER A 49 -25.61 -27.24 -12.34
N THR A 50 -25.10 -27.07 -11.10
CA THR A 50 -25.81 -26.35 -10.02
C THR A 50 -24.97 -25.30 -9.31
N ALA A 51 -23.64 -25.40 -9.35
CA ALA A 51 -22.76 -24.47 -8.65
C ALA A 51 -22.67 -23.09 -9.33
N SER A 52 -22.97 -22.04 -8.58
CA SER A 52 -22.75 -20.65 -9.00
C SER A 52 -21.31 -20.21 -8.69
N CYS A 53 -20.88 -19.11 -9.32
CA CYS A 53 -19.58 -18.52 -9.03
C CYS A 53 -19.47 -18.10 -7.56
N GLN A 54 -18.34 -18.41 -6.95
CA GLN A 54 -18.03 -18.08 -5.56
C GLN A 54 -17.20 -16.81 -5.49
N LYS A 55 -17.36 -16.02 -4.41
CA LYS A 55 -16.52 -14.84 -4.19
C LYS A 55 -15.09 -15.27 -3.87
N GLN A 56 -14.12 -14.62 -4.50
CA GLN A 56 -12.71 -14.83 -4.17
C GLN A 56 -12.40 -14.35 -2.74
N THR A 57 -11.51 -15.07 -2.06
CA THR A 57 -11.02 -14.74 -0.73
C THR A 57 -10.33 -13.39 -0.72
N ASN A 58 -10.82 -12.49 0.13
CA ASN A 58 -10.21 -11.18 0.31
C ASN A 58 -9.13 -11.22 1.39
N CYS A 59 -7.89 -11.53 1.00
CA CYS A 59 -6.77 -11.61 1.94
C CYS A 59 -6.57 -10.33 2.76
N LYS A 60 -6.86 -9.15 2.19
CA LYS A 60 -6.71 -7.87 2.88
C LYS A 60 -7.71 -7.72 4.03
N MET A 61 -8.95 -8.16 3.84
CA MET A 61 -9.97 -8.20 4.90
C MET A 61 -9.57 -9.16 6.02
N LEU A 62 -8.84 -10.22 5.69
CA LEU A 62 -8.30 -11.19 6.65
C LEU A 62 -6.96 -10.75 7.29
N GLY A 63 -6.44 -9.55 6.99
CA GLY A 63 -5.13 -9.10 7.48
C GLY A 63 -3.94 -9.91 6.94
N ARG A 64 -4.14 -10.61 5.82
CA ARG A 64 -3.20 -11.51 5.16
C ARG A 64 -2.73 -10.94 3.83
N LYS A 65 -1.60 -11.43 3.30
CA LYS A 65 -1.16 -11.09 1.95
C LYS A 65 -1.64 -12.12 0.94
N VAL A 66 -1.99 -11.65 -0.25
CA VAL A 66 -2.19 -12.53 -1.42
C VAL A 66 -0.83 -13.15 -1.77
N LEU A 67 -0.75 -14.48 -1.64
CA LEU A 67 0.37 -15.30 -2.08
C LEU A 67 0.20 -15.64 -3.56
N TYR A 68 -0.97 -16.15 -3.92
CA TYR A 68 -1.37 -16.40 -5.30
C TYR A 68 -2.66 -15.65 -5.62
N LYS A 69 -2.64 -14.89 -6.72
CA LYS A 69 -3.80 -14.15 -7.20
C LYS A 69 -4.85 -15.14 -7.71
N GLY A 70 -6.09 -14.97 -7.27
CA GLY A 70 -7.22 -15.73 -7.79
C GLY A 70 -7.47 -15.43 -9.28
N SER A 71 -8.08 -16.38 -9.98
CA SER A 71 -8.58 -16.22 -11.35
C SER A 71 -10.04 -16.67 -11.42
N SER A 72 -10.68 -16.62 -12.59
CA SER A 72 -12.04 -17.15 -12.76
C SER A 72 -12.14 -18.65 -12.41
N THR A 73 -11.02 -19.38 -12.45
CA THR A 73 -10.94 -20.83 -12.19
C THR A 73 -10.45 -21.21 -10.79
N ARG A 74 -9.87 -20.28 -10.02
CA ARG A 74 -9.24 -20.59 -8.72
C ARG A 74 -9.35 -19.45 -7.73
N ASP A 75 -9.46 -19.79 -6.46
CA ASP A 75 -9.47 -18.81 -5.39
C ASP A 75 -8.10 -18.14 -5.19
N ALA A 76 -8.11 -16.99 -4.53
CA ALA A 76 -6.91 -16.33 -4.04
C ALA A 76 -6.38 -17.06 -2.80
N VAL A 77 -5.10 -17.41 -2.81
CA VAL A 77 -4.43 -18.04 -1.65
C VAL A 77 -3.82 -16.96 -0.78
N CYS A 78 -4.19 -16.96 0.50
CA CYS A 78 -3.68 -16.02 1.48
C CYS A 78 -2.54 -16.62 2.31
N LYS A 79 -1.47 -15.86 2.49
CA LYS A 79 -0.42 -16.14 3.47
C LYS A 79 -0.62 -15.28 4.71
N GLU A 80 -0.50 -15.89 5.88
CA GLU A 80 -0.54 -15.15 7.16
C GLU A 80 0.37 -13.93 7.12
N GLY A 81 -0.20 -12.79 7.53
CA GLY A 81 0.54 -11.55 7.63
C GLY A 81 1.41 -11.55 8.88
N SER A 82 2.55 -12.27 8.86
CA SER A 82 3.86 -11.85 9.40
C SER A 82 4.81 -13.03 9.71
N THR A 83 5.79 -13.27 8.83
CA THR A 83 7.19 -13.54 9.26
C THR A 83 8.15 -12.43 8.81
N LEU A 84 7.71 -11.51 7.95
CA LEU A 84 8.51 -10.38 7.50
C LEU A 84 8.00 -9.07 8.10
N CYS A 85 8.94 -8.32 8.68
CA CYS A 85 8.79 -6.91 9.03
C CYS A 85 8.58 -6.05 7.77
N GLU A 86 7.32 -5.91 7.34
CA GLU A 86 6.99 -5.04 6.21
C GLU A 86 6.61 -3.64 6.66
N ILE A 87 7.20 -2.65 6.01
CA ILE A 87 6.89 -1.23 6.13
C ILE A 87 6.21 -0.80 4.82
N ASP A 88 4.99 -0.27 4.92
CA ASP A 88 4.16 0.08 3.76
C ASP A 88 4.76 1.24 2.95
N VAL A 89 5.13 2.31 3.64
CA VAL A 89 5.86 3.45 3.08
C VAL A 89 7.01 3.79 4.02
N THR A 90 8.24 3.88 3.50
CA THR A 90 9.44 4.15 4.32
C THR A 90 9.50 5.63 4.72
N LEU A 91 10.40 5.96 5.66
CA LEU A 91 10.60 7.35 6.07
C LEU A 91 11.15 8.21 4.93
N CYS A 92 11.96 7.62 4.04
CA CYS A 92 12.51 8.30 2.87
C CYS A 92 11.44 8.57 1.82
N GLU A 93 10.56 7.59 1.56
CA GLU A 93 9.41 7.78 0.68
C GLU A 93 8.43 8.81 1.24
N GLU A 94 8.15 8.76 2.54
CA GLU A 94 7.33 9.80 3.17
C GLU A 94 7.95 11.17 3.03
N ALA A 95 9.25 11.30 3.36
CA ALA A 95 9.96 12.55 3.24
C ALA A 95 9.86 13.07 1.81
N LEU A 96 10.10 12.24 0.81
CA LEU A 96 10.06 12.64 -0.57
C LEU A 96 8.71 13.26 -0.99
N PHE A 97 7.59 12.64 -0.61
CA PHE A 97 6.25 13.09 -1.02
C PHE A 97 5.60 14.12 -0.07
N ARG A 98 6.27 14.50 1.04
CA ARG A 98 5.78 15.50 2.00
C ARG A 98 6.71 16.68 2.23
N PHE A 99 7.97 16.59 1.82
CA PHE A 99 9.02 17.57 2.16
C PHE A 99 9.07 18.82 1.25
N PRO A 100 8.45 18.85 0.05
CA PRO A 100 8.31 20.09 -0.71
C PRO A 100 6.84 20.48 -0.96
N ALA A 101 6.60 21.79 -1.11
CA ALA A 101 5.39 22.26 -1.77
C ALA A 101 5.36 21.65 -3.18
N PRO A 102 4.32 20.89 -3.54
CA PRO A 102 4.22 20.32 -4.87
C PRO A 102 4.19 21.44 -5.90
N PRO A 103 4.88 21.34 -7.06
CA PRO A 103 4.68 22.28 -8.14
C PRO A 103 3.20 22.27 -8.57
N GLU A 104 2.78 23.36 -9.21
CA GLU A 104 1.43 23.44 -9.77
C GLU A 104 1.18 22.21 -10.68
N ASN A 105 0.00 21.58 -10.56
CA ASN A 105 -0.38 20.37 -11.30
C ASN A 105 0.43 19.09 -11.02
N TRP A 106 1.26 19.05 -9.97
CA TRP A 106 2.04 17.85 -9.60
C TRP A 106 1.19 16.59 -9.45
N ILE A 107 -0.01 16.73 -8.89
CA ILE A 107 -0.93 15.61 -8.68
C ILE A 107 -1.38 15.00 -10.01
N MET A 108 -1.72 15.83 -10.99
CA MET A 108 -2.11 15.35 -12.33
C MET A 108 -0.94 14.64 -12.99
N THR A 109 0.26 15.20 -12.86
CA THR A 109 1.50 14.60 -13.38
C THR A 109 1.77 13.22 -12.74
N LEU A 110 1.58 13.09 -11.42
CA LEU A 110 1.70 11.81 -10.73
C LEU A 110 0.60 10.83 -11.15
N ILE A 111 -0.64 11.29 -11.32
CA ILE A 111 -1.74 10.45 -11.80
C ILE A 111 -1.38 9.86 -13.16
N GLU A 112 -0.99 10.69 -14.13
CA GLU A 112 -0.60 10.26 -15.48
C GLU A 112 0.55 9.23 -15.45
N ARG A 113 1.55 9.48 -14.59
CA ARG A 113 2.70 8.58 -14.49
C ARG A 113 2.38 7.26 -13.78
N PHE A 114 1.52 7.28 -12.76
CA PHE A 114 1.05 6.08 -12.09
C PHE A 114 -0.03 5.31 -12.90
N SER A 115 -0.62 5.92 -13.93
CA SER A 115 -1.80 5.41 -14.64
C SER A 115 -1.52 4.54 -15.87
N SER A 116 -0.54 3.65 -15.86
CA SER A 116 -0.40 2.66 -16.94
C SER A 116 -1.33 1.44 -16.78
N THR A 117 -2.02 1.25 -15.64
CA THR A 117 -3.15 0.28 -15.40
C THR A 117 -3.54 0.13 -13.92
N SER A 118 -2.77 0.68 -12.96
CA SER A 118 -2.88 0.28 -11.53
C SER A 118 -3.86 1.09 -10.66
N LEU A 119 -4.30 2.29 -11.06
CA LEU A 119 -5.17 3.16 -10.26
C LEU A 119 -6.48 3.48 -10.99
N THR A 120 -7.59 3.52 -10.26
CA THR A 120 -8.92 3.86 -10.80
C THR A 120 -9.32 5.30 -10.45
N PHE A 121 -10.10 5.96 -11.33
CA PHE A 121 -10.64 7.31 -11.08
C PHE A 121 -11.35 7.45 -9.74
N LYS A 122 -12.17 6.46 -9.36
CA LYS A 122 -12.86 6.46 -8.05
C LYS A 122 -11.91 6.52 -6.87
N GLN A 123 -10.75 5.86 -6.96
CA GLN A 123 -9.74 5.89 -5.90
C GLN A 123 -9.02 7.25 -5.84
N ILE A 124 -8.73 7.83 -7.00
CA ILE A 124 -8.08 9.15 -7.13
C ILE A 124 -8.99 10.24 -6.55
N ASN A 125 -10.26 10.30 -6.98
CA ASN A 125 -11.23 11.29 -6.48
C ASN A 125 -11.39 11.18 -4.96
N LYS A 126 -11.46 9.95 -4.43
CA LYS A 126 -11.52 9.74 -2.98
C LYS A 126 -10.32 10.34 -2.26
N ILE A 127 -9.10 10.26 -2.82
CA ILE A 127 -7.91 10.87 -2.22
C ILE A 127 -8.01 12.39 -2.27
N GLN A 128 -8.43 12.95 -3.41
CA GLN A 128 -8.60 14.39 -3.59
C GLN A 128 -9.66 14.99 -2.65
N GLU A 129 -10.74 14.25 -2.38
CA GLU A 129 -11.79 14.66 -1.44
C GLU A 129 -11.39 14.48 0.03
N THR A 130 -10.55 13.50 0.34
CA THR A 130 -10.23 13.12 1.73
C THR A 130 -9.04 13.89 2.32
N TYR A 131 -8.10 14.33 1.48
CA TYR A 131 -6.82 14.89 1.91
C TYR A 131 -6.59 16.26 1.27
N ASN A 132 -5.85 17.14 1.96
CA ASN A 132 -5.47 18.45 1.42
C ASN A 132 -4.41 18.31 0.32
N ALA A 133 -4.19 19.38 -0.46
CA ALA A 133 -3.31 19.38 -1.62
C ALA A 133 -1.86 18.95 -1.31
N GLU A 134 -1.34 19.28 -0.12
CA GLU A 134 0.03 18.90 0.30
C GLU A 134 0.15 17.41 0.63
N GLU A 135 -0.93 16.80 1.14
CA GLU A 135 -0.94 15.39 1.53
C GLU A 135 -1.31 14.44 0.38
N GLN A 136 -2.05 14.92 -0.61
CA GLN A 136 -2.54 14.10 -1.72
C GLN A 136 -1.42 13.33 -2.46
N PRO A 137 -0.24 13.93 -2.80
CA PRO A 137 0.86 13.21 -3.46
C PRO A 137 1.32 11.97 -2.67
N PHE A 138 1.46 12.10 -1.35
CA PHE A 138 1.87 11.00 -0.48
C PHE A 138 0.85 9.86 -0.49
N TYR A 139 -0.44 10.18 -0.34
CA TYR A 139 -1.48 9.14 -0.30
C TYR A 139 -1.71 8.49 -1.67
N LEU A 140 -1.52 9.23 -2.76
CA LEU A 140 -1.55 8.70 -4.10
C LEU A 140 -0.40 7.71 -4.32
N PHE A 141 0.83 8.08 -3.96
CA PHE A 141 1.99 7.18 -4.02
C PHE A 141 1.79 5.93 -3.15
N LYS A 142 1.31 6.11 -1.91
CA LYS A 142 1.00 5.00 -1.00
C LYS A 142 -0.01 4.03 -1.61
N LEU A 143 -1.05 4.56 -2.24
CA LEU A 143 -2.08 3.76 -2.90
C LEU A 143 -1.51 3.01 -4.10
N TYR A 144 -0.73 3.70 -4.95
CA TYR A 144 -0.01 3.12 -6.08
C TYR A 144 0.84 1.93 -5.62
N LYS A 145 1.78 2.15 -4.68
CA LYS A 145 2.68 1.12 -4.14
C LYS A 145 1.96 -0.10 -3.55
N SER A 146 0.76 0.11 -3.01
CA SER A 146 -0.05 -1.00 -2.47
C SER A 146 -0.69 -1.90 -3.55
N GLN A 147 -0.84 -1.38 -4.77
CA GLN A 147 -1.47 -2.05 -5.91
C GLN A 147 -0.46 -2.50 -6.97
N SER A 148 0.63 -1.74 -7.16
CA SER A 148 1.74 -2.09 -8.04
C SER A 148 2.75 -2.99 -7.30
N LYS A 149 2.50 -4.30 -7.31
CA LYS A 149 3.57 -5.26 -7.01
C LYS A 149 4.39 -5.47 -8.29
N ALA A 150 5.57 -4.84 -8.35
CA ALA A 150 6.57 -4.92 -9.42
C ALA A 150 6.27 -4.11 -10.69
N ASP A 151 6.19 -2.78 -10.54
CA ASP A 151 6.22 -1.86 -11.69
C ASP A 151 7.58 -1.14 -11.71
N ASP A 152 8.38 -1.41 -12.74
CA ASP A 152 9.76 -0.94 -12.92
C ASP A 152 9.83 0.53 -13.41
N SER A 153 8.69 1.20 -13.59
CA SER A 153 8.59 2.60 -14.06
C SER A 153 9.28 3.63 -13.15
N PHE A 154 9.66 3.23 -11.93
CA PHE A 154 10.42 4.03 -10.97
C PHE A 154 11.81 3.46 -10.61
N THR A 155 12.39 2.56 -11.41
CA THR A 155 13.64 1.86 -11.07
C THR A 155 14.82 2.79 -10.69
N PRO A 156 15.10 3.91 -11.38
CA PRO A 156 16.15 4.86 -10.98
C PRO A 156 15.86 5.52 -9.62
N LEU A 157 14.61 5.95 -9.41
CA LEU A 157 14.15 6.51 -8.14
C LEU A 157 14.25 5.51 -6.99
N ILE A 158 13.87 4.25 -7.22
CA ILE A 158 13.98 3.18 -6.22
C ILE A 158 15.44 3.00 -5.77
N LYS A 159 16.42 3.21 -6.66
CA LYS A 159 17.85 3.13 -6.32
C LYS A 159 18.27 4.26 -5.37
N ASP A 160 17.87 5.50 -5.65
CA ASP A 160 18.24 6.63 -4.80
C ASP A 160 17.51 6.62 -3.46
N LEU A 161 16.24 6.19 -3.44
CA LEU A 161 15.51 5.94 -2.18
C LEU A 161 16.20 4.88 -1.33
N LYS A 162 16.74 3.80 -1.93
CA LYS A 162 17.52 2.79 -1.19
C LYS A 162 18.78 3.39 -0.55
N VAL A 163 19.41 4.39 -1.17
CA VAL A 163 20.57 5.10 -0.57
C VAL A 163 20.11 5.90 0.66
N CYS A 164 18.98 6.61 0.56
CA CYS A 164 18.38 7.28 1.72
C CYS A 164 18.05 6.29 2.82
N GLU A 165 17.40 5.17 2.50
CA GLU A 165 17.01 4.15 3.47
C GLU A 165 18.23 3.61 4.20
N ARG A 166 19.32 3.31 3.49
CA ARG A 166 20.58 2.89 4.11
C ARG A 166 21.11 3.93 5.10
N ARG A 167 21.02 5.22 4.78
CA ARG A 167 21.41 6.30 5.72
C ARG A 167 20.50 6.34 6.95
N VAL A 168 19.19 6.20 6.79
CA VAL A 168 18.24 6.07 7.92
C VAL A 168 18.61 4.89 8.80
N PHE A 169 18.88 3.73 8.20
CA PHE A 169 19.32 2.53 8.93
C PHE A 169 20.62 2.78 9.70
N ASN A 170 21.62 3.42 9.08
CA ASN A 170 22.89 3.71 9.75
C ASN A 170 22.75 4.75 10.87
N LEU A 171 21.85 5.73 10.74
CA LEU A 171 21.58 6.71 11.80
C LEU A 171 20.94 6.06 13.03
N LEU A 172 20.10 5.06 12.79
CA LEU A 172 19.36 4.33 13.83
C LEU A 172 20.09 3.10 14.36
N GLY A 173 20.97 2.47 13.58
CA GLY A 173 21.69 1.23 13.92
C GLY A 173 22.40 1.26 15.28
N PRO A 174 23.16 2.32 15.60
CA PRO A 174 23.85 2.44 16.89
C PRO A 174 22.93 2.64 18.11
N LEU A 175 21.60 2.75 17.94
CA LEU A 175 20.67 2.84 19.06
C LEU A 175 20.37 1.44 19.62
N ASN A 176 20.92 1.11 20.78
CA ASN A 176 20.44 -0.01 21.58
C ASN A 176 19.11 0.36 22.24
N LEU A 177 18.02 0.23 21.49
CA LEU A 177 16.67 0.48 21.98
C LEU A 177 16.15 -0.73 22.75
N THR A 178 15.98 -0.58 24.06
CA THR A 178 15.22 -1.54 24.85
C THR A 178 13.73 -1.40 24.56
N SER A 179 12.94 -2.45 24.83
CA SER A 179 11.47 -2.40 24.72
C SER A 179 10.87 -1.21 25.49
N LYS A 180 11.41 -0.92 26.68
CA LYS A 180 11.03 0.25 27.50
C LYS A 180 11.28 1.58 26.78
N ASN A 181 12.42 1.75 26.12
CA ASN A 181 12.74 2.97 25.37
C ASN A 181 11.79 3.14 24.17
N ILE A 182 11.43 2.05 23.50
CA ILE A 182 10.50 2.05 22.37
C ILE A 182 9.10 2.44 22.82
N MET A 183 8.60 1.85 23.92
CA MET A 183 7.30 2.21 24.48
C MET A 183 7.25 3.67 24.90
N ALA A 184 8.27 4.15 25.62
CA ALA A 184 8.36 5.56 26.04
C ALA A 184 8.33 6.51 24.83
N LEU A 185 9.01 6.16 23.74
CA LEU A 185 8.96 6.94 22.50
C LEU A 185 7.56 6.94 21.87
N MET A 186 6.92 5.78 21.76
CA MET A 186 5.57 5.68 21.20
C MET A 186 4.51 6.39 22.03
N GLN A 187 4.69 6.43 23.35
CA GLN A 187 3.84 7.19 24.26
C GLN A 187 4.13 8.69 24.20
N SER A 188 5.36 9.11 23.89
CA SER A 188 5.71 10.53 23.76
C SER A 188 5.17 11.18 22.48
N LEU A 189 4.77 10.38 21.48
CA LEU A 189 4.21 10.92 20.23
C LEU A 189 2.81 11.50 20.46
N PRO A 190 2.47 12.61 19.80
CA PRO A 190 1.17 13.27 19.99
C PRO A 190 0.02 12.45 19.37
N ARG A 191 -1.21 12.87 19.68
CA ARG A 191 -2.48 12.32 19.16
C ARG A 191 -2.70 10.85 19.61
N LYS A 192 -3.17 9.98 18.71
CA LYS A 192 -3.54 8.59 19.03
C LYS A 192 -2.29 7.70 19.08
N HIS A 193 -2.07 7.05 20.20
CA HIS A 193 -0.95 6.12 20.37
C HIS A 193 -1.14 4.82 19.56
N VAL A 194 -0.02 4.20 19.16
CA VAL A 194 -0.01 2.84 18.61
C VAL A 194 -0.48 1.87 19.70
N LYS A 195 -1.29 0.87 19.34
CA LYS A 195 -1.82 -0.06 20.35
C LYS A 195 -0.69 -0.94 20.92
N PRO A 196 -0.73 -1.32 22.20
CA PRO A 196 0.29 -2.19 22.79
C PRO A 196 0.48 -3.51 22.03
N GLU A 197 -0.60 -4.10 21.52
CA GLU A 197 -0.54 -5.38 20.78
C GLU A 197 0.23 -5.23 19.46
N ASP A 198 0.05 -4.10 18.77
CA ASP A 198 0.78 -3.76 17.55
C ASP A 198 2.27 -3.51 17.84
N ILE A 199 2.58 -2.93 19.01
CA ILE A 199 3.96 -2.72 19.47
C ILE A 199 4.63 -4.06 19.71
N GLU A 200 4.01 -4.93 20.51
CA GLU A 200 4.52 -6.25 20.83
C GLU A 200 4.72 -7.10 19.57
N LYS A 201 3.74 -7.10 18.66
CA LYS A 201 3.86 -7.77 17.35
C LYS A 201 5.04 -7.23 16.54
N THR A 202 5.25 -5.91 16.55
CA THR A 202 6.39 -5.30 15.84
C THR A 202 7.72 -5.70 16.46
N LEU A 203 7.83 -5.74 17.78
CA LEU A 203 9.04 -6.19 18.47
C LEU A 203 9.38 -7.66 18.19
N LYS A 204 8.37 -8.51 17.98
CA LYS A 204 8.54 -9.93 17.62
C LYS A 204 8.90 -10.16 16.15
N THR A 205 8.45 -9.28 15.25
CA THR A 205 8.54 -9.50 13.79
C THR A 205 9.61 -8.67 13.10
N CYS A 206 10.08 -7.60 13.73
CA CYS A 206 11.11 -6.69 13.23
C CYS A 206 12.34 -6.73 14.12
N GLU A 207 13.51 -6.52 13.51
CA GLU A 207 14.79 -6.48 14.22
C GLU A 207 15.49 -5.12 14.06
N GLY A 208 16.22 -4.73 15.11
CA GLY A 208 17.04 -3.52 15.14
C GLY A 208 16.27 -2.26 14.75
N PRO A 209 16.84 -1.39 13.90
CA PRO A 209 16.19 -0.15 13.46
C PRO A 209 14.80 -0.32 12.84
N LYS A 210 14.50 -1.49 12.25
CA LYS A 210 13.21 -1.74 11.60
C LYS A 210 12.04 -1.66 12.57
N GLN A 211 12.25 -2.03 13.84
CA GLN A 211 11.22 -1.93 14.87
C GLN A 211 10.72 -0.49 14.98
N LEU A 212 11.63 0.46 15.12
CA LEU A 212 11.27 1.86 15.23
C LEU A 212 10.63 2.40 13.94
N ILE A 213 11.22 2.10 12.79
CA ILE A 213 10.68 2.58 11.49
C ILE A 213 9.25 2.05 11.28
N LYS A 214 9.00 0.78 11.62
CA LYS A 214 7.66 0.17 11.53
C LYS A 214 6.68 0.84 12.47
N LEU A 215 7.07 1.11 13.72
CA LEU A 215 6.20 1.75 14.69
C LEU A 215 5.86 3.19 14.32
N LEU A 216 6.82 3.95 13.77
CA LEU A 216 6.56 5.29 13.22
C LEU A 216 5.57 5.23 12.05
N SER A 217 5.71 4.25 11.14
CA SER A 217 4.73 4.00 10.06
C SER A 217 3.33 3.68 10.61
N LEU A 218 3.22 2.86 11.67
CA LEU A 218 1.94 2.55 12.32
C LEU A 218 1.30 3.79 12.95
N TRP A 219 2.08 4.59 13.69
CA TRP A 219 1.61 5.84 14.27
C TRP A 219 1.11 6.80 13.19
N ARG A 220 1.88 6.98 12.11
CA ARG A 220 1.55 7.82 10.96
C ARG A 220 0.20 7.43 10.36
N ASN A 221 0.03 6.14 10.08
CA ASN A 221 -1.18 5.60 9.48
C ASN A 221 -2.41 5.79 10.37
N LYS A 222 -2.25 5.64 11.68
CA LYS A 222 -3.33 5.83 12.66
C LYS A 222 -3.77 7.28 12.77
N ASN A 223 -2.84 8.22 12.60
CA ASN A 223 -3.07 9.65 12.84
C ASN A 223 -3.23 10.49 11.58
N LYS A 224 -3.12 9.88 10.39
CA LYS A 224 -2.93 10.60 9.13
C LYS A 224 -1.84 11.68 9.28
N GLY A 225 -0.81 11.38 10.06
CA GLY A 225 0.16 12.37 10.53
C GLY A 225 1.34 12.52 9.59
N ASN A 226 2.13 13.57 9.79
CA ASN A 226 3.44 13.74 9.18
C ASN A 226 4.51 13.31 10.19
N THR A 227 5.20 12.19 9.93
CA THR A 227 6.25 11.71 10.85
C THR A 227 7.39 12.73 10.98
N LEU A 228 7.71 13.46 9.91
CA LEU A 228 8.79 14.45 9.91
C LEU A 228 8.50 15.61 10.86
N GLU A 229 7.26 16.10 10.85
CA GLU A 229 6.82 17.18 11.74
C GLU A 229 6.92 16.77 13.21
N VAL A 230 6.47 15.55 13.52
CA VAL A 230 6.54 15.02 14.89
C VAL A 230 7.98 14.80 15.35
N LEU A 231 8.87 14.33 14.48
CA LEU A 231 10.30 14.20 14.81
C LEU A 231 10.94 15.55 15.17
N LYS A 232 10.47 16.66 14.58
CA LYS A 232 10.90 18.03 14.94
C LYS A 232 10.35 18.49 16.30
N GLN A 233 9.12 18.08 16.64
CA GLN A 233 8.38 18.54 17.82
C GLN A 233 8.48 17.61 19.05
N LEU A 234 9.28 16.54 18.99
CA LEU A 234 9.40 15.56 20.09
C LEU A 234 9.68 16.23 21.45
N LYS A 235 8.73 16.08 22.38
CA LYS A 235 8.83 16.68 23.72
C LYS A 235 9.98 16.04 24.50
N MET A 236 10.95 16.89 24.81
CA MET A 236 12.26 16.49 25.28
C MET A 236 12.22 15.69 26.59
N GLY A 237 11.33 16.00 27.54
CA GLY A 237 11.38 15.50 28.93
C GLY A 237 11.26 13.98 29.15
N GLN A 238 10.58 13.24 28.26
CA GLN A 238 10.27 11.82 28.49
C GLN A 238 11.28 10.84 27.85
N LEU A 239 12.22 11.34 27.04
CA LEU A 239 13.16 10.52 26.29
C LEU A 239 14.59 10.65 26.80
N THR A 240 15.36 9.57 26.70
CA THR A 240 16.80 9.61 26.97
C THR A 240 17.50 10.61 26.03
N LYS A 241 18.55 11.28 26.53
CA LYS A 241 19.31 12.29 25.78
C LYS A 241 19.85 11.73 24.46
N VAL A 242 20.27 10.47 24.45
CA VAL A 242 20.79 9.76 23.27
C VAL A 242 19.69 9.57 22.23
N LEU A 243 18.54 9.02 22.63
CA LEU A 243 17.42 8.76 21.72
C LEU A 243 16.90 10.06 21.10
N ARG A 244 16.71 11.07 21.92
CA ARG A 244 16.31 12.41 21.51
C ARG A 244 17.25 13.01 20.47
N LYS A 245 18.57 13.01 20.72
CA LYS A 245 19.58 13.52 19.78
C LYS A 245 19.52 12.78 18.45
N ARG A 246 19.27 11.46 18.47
CA ARG A 246 19.17 10.64 17.26
C ARG A 246 17.89 10.90 16.48
N MET A 247 16.75 11.03 17.16
CA MET A 247 15.48 11.38 16.49
C MET A 247 15.55 12.77 15.84
N LYS A 248 16.16 13.74 16.52
CA LYS A 248 16.40 15.07 15.94
C LYS A 248 17.27 14.99 14.68
N LYS A 249 18.40 14.28 14.74
CA LYS A 249 19.27 14.05 13.58
C LYS A 249 18.55 13.32 12.43
N LEU A 250 17.67 12.37 12.75
CA LEU A 250 16.85 11.68 11.75
C LEU A 250 15.90 12.67 11.06
N GLY A 251 15.21 13.52 11.84
CA GLY A 251 14.35 14.57 11.30
C GLY A 251 15.14 15.53 10.41
N GLU A 252 16.26 16.06 10.89
CA GLU A 252 17.16 16.95 10.13
C GLU A 252 17.63 16.32 8.82
N PHE A 253 17.99 15.03 8.83
CA PHE A 253 18.40 14.32 7.62
C PHE A 253 17.24 14.18 6.62
N LEU A 254 16.06 13.77 7.09
CA LEU A 254 14.88 13.56 6.25
C LEU A 254 14.30 14.88 5.71
N THR A 255 14.63 16.00 6.35
CA THR A 255 14.21 17.34 5.91
C THR A 255 15.40 18.23 5.53
N GLY A 256 16.50 17.63 5.08
CA GLY A 256 17.73 18.33 4.72
C GLY A 256 17.98 18.36 3.21
N ASP A 257 19.08 19.01 2.83
CA ASP A 257 19.44 19.27 1.43
C ASP A 257 19.53 18.00 0.58
N ALA A 258 20.03 16.89 1.14
CA ALA A 258 20.12 15.63 0.42
C ALA A 258 18.75 15.10 -0.03
N MET A 259 17.70 15.28 0.79
CA MET A 259 16.34 14.92 0.41
C MET A 259 15.76 15.92 -0.58
N TYR A 260 16.08 17.20 -0.44
CA TYR A 260 15.68 18.23 -1.39
C TYR A 260 16.28 17.99 -2.79
N SER A 261 17.58 17.68 -2.88
CA SER A 261 18.24 17.33 -4.14
C SER A 261 17.63 16.07 -4.78
N LEU A 262 17.27 15.07 -3.98
CA LEU A 262 16.57 13.88 -4.48
C LEU A 262 15.21 14.25 -5.08
N TYR A 263 14.46 15.11 -4.39
CA TYR A 263 13.20 15.63 -4.92
C TYR A 263 13.35 16.39 -6.23
N GLN A 264 14.33 17.31 -6.31
CA GLN A 264 14.60 18.05 -7.54
C GLN A 264 14.92 17.11 -8.72
N LYS A 265 15.72 16.08 -8.46
CA LYS A 265 16.03 15.05 -9.47
C LYS A 265 14.77 14.35 -9.97
N ILE A 266 13.82 14.04 -9.09
CA ILE A 266 12.55 13.41 -9.48
C ILE A 266 11.68 14.34 -10.30
N ILE A 267 11.57 15.62 -9.92
CA ILE A 267 10.83 16.58 -10.73
C ILE A 267 11.41 16.60 -12.15
N LEU A 268 12.73 16.63 -12.27
CA LEU A 268 13.40 16.60 -13.58
C LEU A 268 13.17 15.29 -14.33
N GLU A 269 13.19 14.13 -13.66
CA GLU A 269 12.90 12.84 -14.30
C GLU A 269 11.44 12.70 -14.73
N ILE A 270 10.51 13.26 -13.95
CA ILE A 270 9.07 13.24 -14.24
C ILE A 270 8.74 14.24 -15.37
N ASN A 271 9.33 15.43 -15.35
CA ASN A 271 9.08 16.48 -16.34
C ASN A 271 9.92 16.33 -17.62
N GLY A 272 11.07 15.65 -17.57
CA GLY A 272 12.02 15.53 -18.69
C GLY A 272 11.51 14.75 -19.91
N ASN A 273 10.35 14.10 -19.79
CA ASN A 273 9.64 13.50 -20.94
C ASN A 273 8.53 14.41 -21.52
N GLN A 274 8.34 15.62 -20.96
CA GLN A 274 7.60 16.69 -21.60
C GLN A 274 8.58 17.76 -22.06
N THR A 275 8.76 17.87 -23.37
CA THR A 275 9.53 18.94 -24.00
C THR A 275 8.89 20.31 -23.69
N GLN A 276 9.35 20.99 -22.65
CA GLN A 276 9.67 22.44 -22.63
C GLN A 276 10.22 22.89 -21.25
N PRO A 277 11.22 23.79 -21.21
CA PRO A 277 11.80 24.29 -19.97
C PRO A 277 10.91 25.37 -19.35
N VAL A 278 10.31 25.09 -18.18
CA VAL A 278 9.70 26.14 -17.36
C VAL A 278 10.81 26.85 -16.59
N LYS A 279 10.97 28.15 -16.86
CA LYS A 279 11.90 29.04 -16.17
C LYS A 279 11.59 29.11 -14.68
N LEU A 280 12.66 29.06 -13.89
CA LEU A 280 12.65 29.12 -12.44
C LEU A 280 12.76 30.59 -11.98
N GLU A 281 11.64 31.25 -11.75
CA GLU A 281 11.50 32.50 -10.99
C GLU A 281 10.26 32.27 -10.10
N THR A 282 10.24 32.34 -8.77
CA THR A 282 11.01 33.12 -7.79
C THR A 282 10.75 32.47 -6.42
N LEU A 283 11.77 32.15 -5.62
CA LEU A 283 11.62 31.81 -4.20
C LEU A 283 12.76 32.47 -3.43
N LEU A 284 12.49 33.68 -2.92
CA LEU A 284 13.10 34.27 -1.73
C LEU A 284 12.04 34.29 -0.63
#